data_AF-A0A3D4FRR5-F1
#
_entry.id   AF-A0A3D4FRR5-F1
#
_cell.length_a   1.000
_cell.length_b   1.000
_cell.length_c   1.000
_cell.angle_alpha   90.00
_cell.angle_beta   90.00
_cell.angle_gamma   90.00
#
_symmetry.space_group_name_H-M   'P 1'
#
loop_
_entity.id
_entity.type
_entity.pdbx_description
1 polymer ?
#
loop_
_entity_poly.entity_id
_entity_poly.type
_entity_poly.pdbx_seq_one_letter_code
_entity_poly.pdbx_strand_id
1 'polypeptide(L)'
;FTDGWFIGFDPDITVGVWVGFDEKRSLGNSQDGASVALPIWREFMAAYIEDRPAPGGFLPPDNIVFVTVDGATGEVAEPWAANAIQEAFIAGTQPGSRFER
;
A
#
# COMPACT_ATOMS: atom_id res chain seq x y z
N PHE A 1 -10.46 19.59 6.52
CA PHE A 1 -11.00 18.34 5.96
C PHE A 1 -12.41 18.14 6.52
N THR A 2 -13.37 17.73 5.69
CA THR A 2 -14.74 17.40 6.14
C THR A 2 -14.95 15.90 6.35
N ASP A 3 -14.07 15.10 5.76
CA ASP A 3 -14.16 13.65 5.70
C ASP A 3 -12.77 13.06 5.93
N GLY A 4 -12.69 12.04 6.77
CA GLY A 4 -11.51 11.20 6.95
C GLY A 4 -11.84 9.79 6.49
N TRP A 5 -11.05 9.27 5.55
CA TRP A 5 -11.19 7.91 5.04
C TRP A 5 -9.92 7.11 5.27
N PHE A 6 -10.07 5.83 5.56
CA PHE A 6 -8.98 4.86 5.45
C PHE A 6 -9.52 3.55 4.86
N ILE A 7 -8.87 3.04 3.82
CA ILE A 7 -9.22 1.78 3.17
C ILE A 7 -7.96 0.93 3.10
N GLY A 8 -8.05 -0.31 3.56
CA GLY A 8 -6.97 -1.28 3.55
C GLY A 8 -7.53 -2.70 3.50
N PHE A 9 -6.65 -3.66 3.26
CA PHE A 9 -7.03 -5.03 2.97
C PHE A 9 -5.94 -6.02 3.37
N ASP A 10 -6.34 -7.28 3.53
CA ASP A 10 -5.47 -8.45 3.42
C ASP A 10 -5.96 -9.31 2.23
N PRO A 11 -5.37 -10.48 1.93
CA PRO A 11 -5.84 -11.34 0.84
C PRO A 11 -7.31 -11.82 0.95
N ASP A 12 -7.90 -11.81 2.14
CA ASP A 12 -9.22 -12.39 2.41
C ASP A 12 -10.31 -11.33 2.65
N ILE A 13 -9.95 -10.11 3.07
CA ILE A 13 -10.91 -9.03 3.36
C ILE A 13 -10.42 -7.64 2.94
N THR A 14 -11.37 -6.81 2.47
CA THR A 14 -11.20 -5.37 2.29
C THR A 14 -12.07 -4.62 3.26
N VAL A 15 -11.51 -3.63 3.95
CA VAL A 15 -12.21 -2.81 4.95
C VAL A 15 -12.00 -1.34 4.65
N GLY A 16 -13.10 -0.59 4.59
CA GLY A 16 -13.11 0.86 4.50
C GLY A 16 -13.77 1.48 5.72
N VAL A 17 -13.15 2.52 6.27
CA VAL A 17 -13.67 3.31 7.38
C VAL A 17 -13.80 4.76 6.94
N TRP A 18 -14.96 5.34 7.21
CA TRP A 18 -15.24 6.77 7.07
C TRP A 18 -15.54 7.38 8.42
N VAL A 19 -15.00 8.58 8.63
CA VAL A 19 -15.35 9.46 9.74
C VAL A 19 -15.74 10.82 9.16
N GLY A 20 -16.93 11.26 9.51
CA GLY A 20 -17.49 12.54 9.12
C GLY A 20 -18.69 12.88 10.00
N PHE A 21 -19.30 14.01 9.70
CA PHE A 21 -20.55 14.41 10.30
C PHE A 21 -21.69 14.26 9.29
N ASP A 22 -22.89 13.95 9.77
CA ASP A 22 -24.08 13.81 8.92
C ASP A 22 -24.34 15.08 8.10
N GLU A 23 -24.16 16.24 8.74
CA GLU A 23 -24.11 17.53 8.06
C GLU A 23 -22.66 17.87 7.70
N LYS A 24 -22.44 18.29 6.45
CA LYS A 24 -21.10 18.63 5.95
C LYS A 24 -20.48 19.78 6.74
N ARG A 25 -19.61 19.45 7.68
CA ARG A 25 -18.85 20.41 8.49
C ARG A 25 -17.41 19.94 8.68
N SER A 26 -16.54 20.88 9.03
CA SER A 26 -15.12 20.61 9.25
C SER A 26 -14.93 19.63 10.40
N LEU A 27 -14.05 18.64 10.23
CA LEU A 27 -13.58 17.76 11.31
C LEU A 27 -12.65 18.49 12.30
N GLY A 28 -12.09 19.63 11.90
CA GLY A 28 -11.09 20.36 12.66
C GLY A 28 -9.70 20.28 12.03
N ASN A 29 -8.76 20.98 12.62
CA ASN A 29 -7.38 21.01 12.13
C ASN A 29 -6.70 19.66 12.38
N SER A 30 -5.92 19.20 11.39
CA SER A 30 -5.19 17.92 11.43
C SER A 30 -6.05 16.67 11.62
N GLN A 31 -7.37 16.76 11.37
CA GLN A 31 -8.28 15.63 11.38
C GLN A 31 -8.44 15.06 9.96
N ASP A 32 -7.36 14.47 9.45
CA ASP A 32 -7.34 13.74 8.18
C ASP A 32 -7.62 12.24 8.39
N GLY A 33 -7.67 11.46 7.29
CA GLY A 33 -7.94 10.02 7.35
C GLY A 33 -6.96 9.23 8.22
N ALA A 34 -5.68 9.64 8.28
CA ALA A 34 -4.68 8.97 9.12
C ALA A 34 -4.90 9.26 10.61
N SER A 35 -5.39 10.46 10.94
CA SER A 35 -5.70 10.84 12.32
C SER A 35 -7.03 10.26 12.83
N VAL A 36 -8.09 10.22 12.00
CA VAL A 36 -9.43 9.86 12.49
C VAL A 36 -9.95 8.49 12.05
N ALA A 37 -9.64 8.03 10.83
CA ALA A 37 -10.21 6.79 10.30
C ALA A 37 -9.26 5.59 10.48
N LEU A 38 -7.96 5.79 10.26
CA LEU A 38 -6.94 4.75 10.42
C LEU A 38 -6.93 4.09 11.81
N PRO A 39 -7.07 4.82 12.95
CA PRO A 39 -7.07 4.16 14.26
C PRO A 39 -8.21 3.15 14.43
N ILE A 40 -9.41 3.47 13.92
CA ILE A 40 -10.59 2.60 13.93
C ILE A 40 -10.34 1.37 13.04
N TRP A 41 -9.84 1.59 11.81
CA TRP A 41 -9.49 0.50 10.90
C TRP A 41 -8.45 -0.45 11.53
N ARG A 42 -7.42 0.11 12.20
CA ARG A 42 -6.37 -0.67 12.85
C ARG A 42 -6.92 -1.51 14.00
N GLU A 43 -7.80 -0.95 14.83
CA GLU A 43 -8.45 -1.70 15.92
C GLU A 43 -9.29 -2.86 15.37
N PHE A 44 -10.11 -2.60 14.35
CA PHE A 44 -10.88 -3.64 13.67
C PHE A 44 -9.98 -4.74 13.10
N MET A 45 -8.94 -4.37 12.33
CA MET A 45 -8.06 -5.34 11.70
C MET A 45 -7.21 -6.11 12.71
N ALA A 46 -6.76 -5.47 13.80
CA ALA A 46 -6.03 -6.16 14.87
C ALA A 46 -6.89 -7.25 15.53
N ALA A 47 -8.14 -6.94 15.86
CA ALA A 47 -9.09 -7.92 16.38
C ALA A 47 -9.47 -8.97 15.33
N TYR A 48 -9.50 -8.61 14.05
CA TYR A 48 -9.73 -9.55 12.96
C TYR A 48 -8.58 -10.56 12.84
N ILE A 49 -7.31 -10.14 12.93
CA ILE A 49 -6.18 -11.07 12.69
C ILE A 49 -5.76 -11.90 13.91
N GLU A 50 -6.11 -11.50 15.15
CA GLU A 50 -5.56 -12.09 16.39
C GLU A 50 -5.64 -13.63 16.47
N ASP A 51 -6.78 -14.23 16.12
CA ASP A 51 -7.02 -15.68 16.19
C ASP A 51 -7.18 -16.34 14.81
N ARG A 52 -6.80 -15.64 13.73
CA ARG A 52 -6.93 -16.16 12.36
C ARG A 52 -5.59 -16.68 11.85
N PRO A 53 -5.57 -17.80 11.10
CA PRO A 53 -4.38 -18.19 10.34
C PRO A 53 -3.97 -17.04 9.42
N ALA A 54 -2.66 -16.79 9.32
CA ALA A 54 -2.16 -15.80 8.38
C ALA A 54 -2.63 -16.17 6.95
N PRO A 55 -3.18 -15.21 6.18
CA PRO A 55 -3.59 -15.45 4.82
C PRO A 55 -2.37 -15.80 3.93
N GLY A 56 -2.62 -16.41 2.77
CA GLY A 56 -1.57 -16.91 1.85
C GLY A 56 -0.65 -15.85 1.22
N GLY A 57 -0.70 -14.60 1.68
CA GLY A 57 0.02 -13.47 1.12
C GLY A 57 -0.53 -13.02 -0.24
N PHE A 58 0.04 -11.94 -0.78
CA PHE A 58 -0.23 -11.51 -2.15
C PHE A 58 0.79 -12.15 -3.09
N LEU A 59 0.35 -13.18 -3.82
CA LEU A 59 1.20 -13.83 -4.81
C LEU A 59 1.32 -12.91 -6.04
N PRO A 60 2.54 -12.60 -6.50
CA PRO A 60 2.73 -11.83 -7.71
C PRO A 60 2.20 -12.64 -8.90
N PRO A 61 1.44 -12.02 -9.81
CA PRO A 61 1.09 -12.64 -11.09
C PRO A 61 2.34 -12.98 -11.92
N ASP A 62 2.21 -13.95 -12.84
CA ASP A 62 3.33 -14.46 -13.66
C ASP A 62 4.07 -13.39 -14.48
N ASN A 63 3.42 -12.25 -14.75
CA ASN A 63 3.98 -11.15 -15.52
C ASN A 63 4.68 -10.09 -14.64
N ILE A 64 4.96 -10.36 -13.38
CA ILE A 64 5.73 -9.48 -12.49
C ILE A 64 7.19 -9.93 -12.44
N VAL A 65 8.11 -8.99 -12.64
CA VAL A 65 9.56 -9.19 -12.48
C VAL A 65 10.08 -8.31 -11.36
N PHE A 66 11.04 -8.82 -10.60
CA PHE A 66 11.73 -8.05 -9.55
C PHE A 66 13.10 -7.64 -10.06
N VAL A 67 13.39 -6.34 -10.01
CA VAL A 67 14.66 -5.78 -10.49
C VAL A 67 15.30 -5.00 -9.34
N THR A 68 16.62 -5.13 -9.22
CA THR A 68 17.40 -4.29 -8.30
C THR A 68 17.59 -2.92 -8.92
N VAL A 69 17.13 -1.90 -8.20
CA VAL A 69 17.24 -0.49 -8.61
C VAL A 69 17.84 0.35 -7.48
N ASP A 70 18.40 1.50 -7.83
CA ASP A 70 18.75 2.52 -6.84
C ASP A 70 17.46 3.18 -6.32
N GLY A 71 17.22 3.15 -5.01
CA GLY A 71 15.99 3.66 -4.40
C GLY A 71 15.76 5.17 -4.52
N ALA A 72 16.77 5.94 -4.95
CA ALA A 72 16.65 7.38 -5.17
C ALA A 72 16.44 7.73 -6.65
N THR A 73 17.06 6.99 -7.57
CA THR A 73 16.97 7.30 -9.01
C THR A 73 16.01 6.41 -9.78
N GLY A 74 15.74 5.20 -9.30
CA GLY A 74 14.98 4.17 -10.00
C GLY A 74 15.73 3.51 -11.16
N GLU A 75 17.02 3.80 -11.34
CA GLU A 75 17.86 3.14 -12.36
C GLU A 75 18.31 1.76 -11.90
N VAL A 76 18.63 0.86 -12.85
CA VAL A 76 19.17 -0.46 -12.53
C VAL A 76 20.46 -0.32 -11.74
N ALA A 77 20.53 -1.01 -10.61
CA ALA A 77 21.67 -0.99 -9.72
C ALA A 77 22.19 -2.39 -9.45
N GLU A 78 23.47 -2.47 -9.10
CA GLU A 78 24.05 -3.70 -8.58
C GLU A 78 23.44 -4.03 -7.20
N PRO A 79 23.19 -5.31 -6.85
CA PRO A 79 22.58 -5.72 -5.58
C PRO A 79 23.32 -5.26 -4.31
N TRP A 80 24.61 -4.97 -4.41
CA TRP A 80 25.43 -4.50 -3.29
C TRP A 80 25.58 -2.97 -3.26
N ALA A 81 24.97 -2.24 -4.18
CA ALA A 81 24.98 -0.78 -4.14
C ALA A 81 24.30 -0.30 -2.84
N ALA A 82 24.83 0.78 -2.25
CA ALA A 82 24.42 1.23 -0.91
C ALA A 82 22.93 1.59 -0.80
N ASN A 83 22.30 1.97 -1.91
CA ASN A 83 20.89 2.35 -1.99
C ASN A 83 20.07 1.35 -2.84
N ALA A 84 20.56 0.13 -3.01
CA ALA A 84 19.88 -0.90 -3.79
C ALA A 84 18.60 -1.39 -3.09
N ILE A 85 17.48 -1.38 -3.81
CA ILE A 85 16.21 -1.98 -3.40
C ILE A 85 15.74 -2.98 -4.47
N GLN A 86 15.00 -4.01 -4.08
CA GLN A 86 14.22 -4.78 -5.04
C GLN A 86 12.87 -4.10 -5.25
N GLU A 87 12.54 -3.85 -6.51
CA GLU A 87 11.28 -3.24 -6.91
C GLU A 87 10.55 -4.13 -7.92
N ALA A 88 9.22 -4.15 -7.84
CA ALA A 88 8.38 -4.96 -8.71
C ALA A 88 7.95 -4.18 -9.96
N PHE A 89 8.08 -4.80 -11.13
CA PHE A 89 7.67 -4.23 -12.41
C PHE A 89 6.78 -5.20 -13.18
N ILE A 90 5.88 -4.66 -14.00
CA ILE A 90 5.25 -5.45 -15.05
C ILE A 90 6.36 -5.81 -16.06
N ALA A 91 6.41 -7.07 -16.48
CA ALA A 91 7.39 -7.54 -17.45
C ALA A 91 7.34 -6.69 -18.73
N GLY A 92 8.51 -6.18 -19.13
CA GLY A 92 8.66 -5.28 -20.27
C GLY A 92 8.59 -3.79 -19.93
N THR A 93 8.28 -3.42 -18.68
CA THR A 93 8.22 -2.03 -18.20
C THR A 93 9.34 -1.67 -17.23
N GLN A 94 10.22 -2.62 -16.87
CA GLN A 94 11.34 -2.37 -15.97
C GLN A 94 12.37 -1.41 -16.59
N PRO A 95 13.14 -0.66 -15.78
CA PRO A 95 14.19 0.22 -16.29
C PRO A 95 15.15 -0.53 -17.22
N GLY A 96 15.40 0.04 -18.41
CA GLY A 96 16.26 -0.56 -19.44
C GLY A 96 15.58 -1.56 -20.37
N SER A 97 14.30 -1.93 -20.17
CA SER A 97 13.56 -2.72 -21.16
C SER A 97 13.10 -1.84 -22.32
N ARG A 98 13.26 -2.34 -23.56
CA ARG A 98 12.63 -1.76 -24.73
C ARG A 98 11.18 -2.21 -24.73
N PHE A 99 10.24 -1.29 -24.54
CA PHE A 99 8.82 -1.56 -24.74
C PHE A 99 8.60 -2.00 -26.20
N GLU A 100 8.42 -3.29 -26.44
CA GLU A 100 7.98 -3.80 -27.74
C GLU A 100 6.45 -3.73 -27.76
N ARG A 101 5.91 -2.99 -28.73
CA ARG A 101 4.47 -2.82 -28.95
C ARG A 101 3.86 -4.00 -29.68
#